data_AF-A0A2T7C9Y0-F1
#
_entry.id   AF-A0A2T7C9Y0-F1
#
_cell.length_a   1.000
_cell.length_b   1.000
_cell.length_c   1.000
_cell.angle_alpha   90.00
_cell.angle_beta   90.00
_cell.angle_gamma   90.00
#
_symmetry.space_group_name_H-M   'P 1'
#
loop_
_entity.id
_entity.type
_entity.pdbx_description
1 polymer ?
#
loop_
_entity_poly.entity_id
_entity_poly.type
_entity_poly.pdbx_seq_one_letter_code
_entity_poly.pdbx_strand_id
1 'polypeptide(L)'
;MEARSEEVISGHGGTLAIPIIDLNKLFDSQSSEEECVKLVSACQNWGFFQLINHGVPDEVSENLMNDIAEFFRQPLEAKKAYSQLPNSIEGYGQVFVASDNQKLDWCDRFFLHVRPVESRD
;
A
#
# COMPACT_ATOMS: atom_id res chain seq x y z
N MET A 1 -31.10 -28.52 2.89
CA MET A 1 -31.14 -27.73 1.65
C MET A 1 -29.85 -26.95 1.66
N GLU A 2 -28.83 -27.56 1.08
CA GLU A 2 -27.44 -27.12 1.18
C GLU A 2 -27.22 -26.02 0.13
N ALA A 3 -26.87 -24.83 0.60
CA ALA A 3 -26.64 -23.69 -0.27
C ALA A 3 -25.33 -23.93 -1.03
N ARG A 4 -25.49 -24.06 -2.34
CA ARG A 4 -24.45 -24.22 -3.35
C ARG A 4 -23.42 -23.10 -3.21
N SER A 5 -22.20 -23.45 -2.83
CA SER A 5 -21.02 -22.59 -2.94
C SER A 5 -20.76 -22.32 -4.42
N GLU A 6 -21.05 -21.11 -4.89
CA GLU A 6 -20.67 -20.68 -6.23
C GLU A 6 -19.20 -20.27 -6.23
N GLU A 7 -18.40 -21.05 -6.95
CA GLU A 7 -16.99 -20.80 -7.22
C GLU A 7 -16.81 -19.42 -7.86
N VAL A 8 -16.04 -18.56 -7.19
CA VAL A 8 -15.55 -17.32 -7.78
C VAL A 8 -14.38 -17.65 -8.70
N ILE A 9 -14.72 -17.78 -9.98
CA ILE A 9 -13.95 -17.64 -11.23
C ILE A 9 -12.43 -17.83 -11.09
N SER A 10 -11.99 -19.04 -11.47
CA SER A 10 -10.60 -19.34 -11.82
C SER A 10 -10.20 -18.57 -13.08
N GLY A 11 -9.15 -17.75 -13.00
CA GLY A 11 -8.33 -17.47 -14.17
C GLY A 11 -7.84 -18.80 -14.72
N HIS A 12 -7.97 -19.03 -16.03
CA HIS A 12 -7.62 -20.30 -16.66
C HIS A 12 -6.17 -20.70 -16.30
N GLY A 13 -6.04 -21.67 -15.38
CA GLY A 13 -4.76 -22.17 -14.87
C GLY A 13 -4.46 -21.78 -13.41
N GLY A 14 -5.10 -22.46 -12.44
CA GLY A 14 -4.52 -22.87 -11.14
C GLY A 14 -3.76 -21.86 -10.26
N THR A 15 -3.87 -20.55 -10.50
CA THR A 15 -3.07 -19.56 -9.79
C THR A 15 -4.02 -18.60 -9.08
N LEU A 16 -3.99 -18.62 -7.75
CA LEU A 16 -4.64 -17.61 -6.91
C LEU A 16 -4.00 -16.25 -7.24
N ALA A 17 -4.66 -15.47 -8.10
CA ALA A 17 -4.19 -14.14 -8.50
C ALA A 17 -4.84 -13.06 -7.62
N ILE A 18 -4.04 -12.08 -7.20
CA ILE A 18 -4.54 -10.93 -6.44
C ILE A 18 -5.62 -10.22 -7.28
N PRO A 19 -6.82 -9.97 -6.73
CA PRO A 19 -7.88 -9.28 -7.45
C PRO A 19 -7.42 -7.90 -7.95
N ILE A 20 -7.81 -7.55 -9.17
CA ILE A 20 -7.57 -6.23 -9.75
C ILE A 20 -8.91 -5.51 -9.82
N ILE A 21 -9.02 -4.32 -9.22
CA ILE A 21 -10.21 -3.47 -9.23
C ILE A 21 -9.96 -2.29 -10.17
N ASP A 22 -10.91 -2.01 -11.06
CA ASP A 22 -10.86 -0.88 -11.99
C ASP A 22 -11.70 0.28 -11.46
N LEU A 23 -11.05 1.38 -11.07
CA LEU A 23 -11.76 2.52 -10.48
C LEU A 23 -12.69 3.21 -11.50
N ASN A 24 -12.34 3.23 -12.79
CA ASN A 24 -13.21 3.80 -13.81
C ASN A 24 -14.52 3.02 -13.93
N LYS A 25 -14.45 1.68 -13.82
CA LYS A 25 -15.65 0.83 -13.85
C LYS A 25 -16.54 1.02 -12.63
N LEU A 26 -15.98 1.33 -11.47
CA LEU A 26 -16.75 1.68 -10.28
C LEU A 26 -17.55 2.97 -10.47
N PHE A 27 -17.06 3.90 -11.28
CA PHE A 27 -17.75 5.16 -11.60
C PHE A 27 -18.60 5.11 -12.86
N ASP A 28 -18.48 4.07 -13.68
CA ASP A 28 -19.30 3.87 -14.86
C ASP A 28 -20.62 3.19 -14.50
N SER A 29 -21.73 3.83 -14.84
CA SER A 29 -23.09 3.36 -14.52
C SER A 29 -23.46 1.99 -15.09
N GLN A 30 -22.76 1.51 -16.14
CA GLN A 30 -23.06 0.22 -16.76
C GLN A 30 -22.29 -0.91 -16.09
N SER A 31 -21.11 -0.64 -15.53
CA SER A 31 -20.26 -1.65 -14.89
C SER A 31 -20.13 -1.53 -13.37
N SER A 32 -20.66 -0.48 -12.75
CA SER A 32 -20.42 -0.17 -11.33
C SER A 32 -20.90 -1.28 -10.40
N GLU A 33 -22.02 -1.93 -10.70
CA GLU A 33 -22.57 -2.99 -9.85
C GLU A 33 -21.66 -4.22 -9.84
N GLU A 34 -21.23 -4.68 -11.02
CA GLU A 34 -20.34 -5.84 -11.17
C GLU A 34 -18.98 -5.59 -10.52
N GLU A 35 -18.37 -4.41 -10.75
CA GLU A 35 -17.07 -4.08 -10.17
C GLU A 35 -17.16 -3.85 -8.65
N CYS A 36 -18.31 -3.37 -8.14
CA CYS A 36 -18.56 -3.24 -6.71
C CYS A 36 -18.66 -4.62 -6.03
N VAL A 37 -19.38 -5.58 -6.62
CA VAL A 37 -19.43 -6.97 -6.12
C VAL A 37 -18.04 -7.59 -6.06
N LYS A 38 -17.23 -7.34 -7.10
CA LYS A 38 -15.83 -7.78 -7.14
C LYS A 38 -14.98 -7.15 -6.04
N LEU A 39 -15.13 -5.84 -5.79
CA LEU A 39 -14.44 -5.14 -4.71
C LEU A 39 -14.84 -5.70 -3.34
N VAL A 40 -16.13 -5.91 -3.08
CA VAL A 40 -16.60 -6.52 -1.83
C VAL A 40 -16.01 -7.92 -1.64
N SER A 41 -16.03 -8.74 -2.69
CA SER A 41 -15.42 -10.08 -2.67
C SER A 41 -13.92 -10.03 -2.38
N ALA A 42 -13.17 -9.09 -2.99
CA ALA A 42 -11.75 -8.90 -2.72
C ALA A 42 -11.51 -8.50 -1.25
N CYS A 43 -12.31 -7.58 -0.70
CA CYS A 43 -12.21 -7.20 0.70
C CYS A 43 -12.51 -8.36 1.66
N GLN A 44 -13.53 -9.17 1.38
CA GLN A 44 -13.97 -10.24 2.28
C GLN A 44 -13.09 -11.49 2.21
N ASN A 45 -12.68 -11.88 0.99
CA ASN A 45 -12.03 -13.16 0.76
C ASN A 45 -10.50 -13.04 0.68
N TRP A 46 -9.98 -11.87 0.29
CA TRP A 46 -8.54 -11.62 0.18
C TRP A 46 -8.02 -10.63 1.23
N GLY A 47 -8.79 -9.59 1.56
CA GLY A 47 -8.32 -8.45 2.35
C GLY A 47 -7.29 -7.59 1.62
N PHE A 48 -7.06 -7.83 0.32
CA PHE A 48 -6.07 -7.14 -0.50
C PHE A 48 -6.47 -7.17 -1.98
N PHE A 49 -6.15 -6.12 -2.73
CA PHE A 49 -6.38 -6.01 -4.17
C PHE A 49 -5.46 -4.96 -4.79
N GLN A 50 -5.27 -5.02 -6.10
CA GLN A 50 -4.64 -3.97 -6.89
C GLN A 50 -5.72 -3.04 -7.43
N LEU A 51 -5.47 -1.73 -7.44
CA LEU A 51 -6.37 -0.75 -8.05
C LEU A 51 -5.71 -0.22 -9.33
N ILE A 52 -6.43 -0.25 -10.45
CA ILE A 52 -6.01 0.35 -11.72
C ILE A 52 -6.95 1.49 -12.10
N ASN A 53 -6.50 2.34 -13.04
CA ASN A 53 -7.25 3.52 -13.47
C ASN A 53 -7.65 4.43 -12.30
N HIS A 54 -6.78 4.51 -11.27
CA HIS A 54 -7.07 5.19 -10.00
C HIS A 54 -7.08 6.73 -10.09
N GLY A 55 -6.83 7.30 -11.27
CA GLY A 55 -6.89 8.74 -11.53
C GLY A 55 -5.69 9.54 -11.01
N VAL A 56 -4.69 8.90 -10.40
CA VAL A 56 -3.42 9.54 -10.06
C VAL A 56 -2.56 9.56 -11.33
N PRO A 57 -2.07 10.72 -11.79
CA PRO A 57 -1.23 10.79 -12.98
C PRO A 57 0.06 10.00 -12.80
N ASP A 58 0.52 9.32 -13.85
CA ASP A 58 1.74 8.50 -13.82
C ASP A 58 2.97 9.31 -13.40
N GLU A 59 3.08 10.56 -13.88
CA GLU A 59 4.15 11.49 -13.52
C GLU A 59 4.26 11.71 -11.99
N VAL A 60 3.14 11.73 -11.26
CA VAL A 60 3.16 11.89 -9.79
C VAL A 60 3.79 10.67 -9.12
N SER A 61 3.43 9.47 -9.59
CA SER A 61 3.98 8.21 -9.06
C SER A 61 5.46 8.04 -9.42
N GLU A 62 5.83 8.38 -10.64
CA GLU A 62 7.23 8.34 -11.12
C GLU A 62 8.11 9.31 -10.35
N ASN A 63 7.67 10.56 -10.18
CA ASN A 63 8.40 11.56 -9.41
C ASN A 63 8.55 11.13 -7.95
N LEU A 64 7.49 10.60 -7.32
CA LEU A 64 7.58 10.08 -5.95
C LEU A 64 8.61 8.96 -5.83
N MET A 65 8.64 8.00 -6.78
CA MET A 65 9.63 6.92 -6.77
C MET A 65 11.06 7.45 -6.96
N ASN A 66 11.24 8.46 -7.82
CA ASN A 66 12.53 9.11 -8.03
C ASN A 66 13.02 9.84 -6.77
N ASP A 67 12.14 10.62 -6.12
CA ASP A 67 12.44 11.37 -4.91
C ASP A 67 12.84 10.43 -3.75
N ILE A 68 12.11 9.32 -3.58
CA ILE A 68 12.44 8.28 -2.59
C ILE A 68 13.81 7.67 -2.90
N ALA A 69 14.06 7.28 -4.16
CA ALA A 69 15.33 6.70 -4.55
C ALA A 69 16.51 7.66 -4.36
N GLU A 70 16.31 8.96 -4.66
CA GLU A 70 17.30 10.00 -4.43
C GLU A 70 17.59 10.19 -2.94
N PHE A 71 16.55 10.28 -2.10
CA PHE A 71 16.70 10.37 -0.65
C PHE A 71 17.55 9.22 -0.09
N PHE A 72 17.22 7.97 -0.40
CA PHE A 72 17.94 6.83 0.14
C PHE A 72 19.38 6.68 -0.38
N ARG A 73 19.70 7.28 -1.54
CA ARG A 73 21.05 7.37 -2.11
C ARG A 73 21.94 8.39 -1.41
N GLN A 74 21.37 9.34 -0.66
CA GLN A 74 22.15 10.32 0.09
C GLN A 74 23.03 9.67 1.16
N PRO A 75 24.14 10.32 1.55
CA PRO A 75 24.96 9.88 2.68
C PRO A 75 24.14 9.75 3.96
N LEU A 76 24.55 8.81 4.82
CA LEU A 76 23.85 8.52 6.08
C LEU A 76 23.62 9.77 6.94
N GLU A 77 24.61 10.66 7.04
CA GLU A 77 24.51 11.89 7.84
C GLU A 77 23.45 12.86 7.30
N ALA A 78 23.27 12.92 5.98
CA ALA A 78 22.19 13.72 5.37
C ALA A 78 20.82 13.12 5.68
N LYS A 79 20.67 11.80 5.59
CA LYS A 79 19.42 11.10 5.96
C LYS A 79 19.10 11.24 7.44
N LYS A 80 20.12 11.24 8.30
CA LYS A 80 19.99 11.44 9.76
C LYS A 80 19.69 12.87 10.18
N ALA A 81 19.75 13.85 9.28
CA ALA A 81 19.29 15.21 9.57
C ALA A 81 17.81 15.22 10.00
N TYR A 82 17.03 14.25 9.53
CA TYR A 82 15.66 14.01 9.97
C TYR A 82 15.52 12.58 10.55
N SER A 83 16.30 12.29 11.59
CA SER A 83 16.27 11.02 12.30
C SER A 83 15.06 10.87 13.21
N GLN A 84 14.62 9.63 13.38
CA GLN A 84 13.57 9.28 14.33
C GLN A 84 13.96 9.66 15.76
N LEU A 85 13.07 10.43 16.41
CA LEU A 85 13.23 10.87 17.79
C LEU A 85 12.66 9.82 18.78
N PRO A 86 13.13 9.81 20.04
CA PRO A 86 12.54 8.97 21.08
C PRO A 86 11.03 9.18 21.18
N ASN A 87 10.26 8.09 21.26
CA ASN A 87 8.80 8.09 21.30
C ASN A 87 8.09 8.65 20.04
N SER A 88 8.81 8.90 18.94
CA SER A 88 8.23 9.22 17.62
C SER A 88 8.48 8.08 16.64
N ILE A 89 7.55 7.87 15.71
CA ILE A 89 7.74 6.93 14.59
C ILE A 89 8.16 7.64 13.29
N GLU A 90 8.20 8.97 13.30
CA GLU A 90 8.55 9.81 12.16
C GLU A 90 10.06 9.89 11.94
N GLY A 91 10.46 10.15 10.70
CA GLY A 91 11.83 10.30 10.28
C GLY A 91 12.52 9.01 9.84
N TYR A 92 13.82 9.15 9.57
CA TYR A 92 14.72 8.08 9.15
C TYR A 92 15.14 7.23 10.36
N GLY A 93 14.89 5.93 10.29
CA GLY A 93 15.19 5.00 11.38
C GLY A 93 14.70 3.57 11.13
N GLN A 94 14.61 2.80 12.19
CA GLN A 94 14.07 1.44 12.19
C GLN A 94 12.93 1.32 13.20
N VAL A 95 12.14 0.25 13.10
CA VAL A 95 11.12 -0.07 14.11
C VAL A 95 11.79 -0.19 15.49
N PHE A 96 11.13 0.32 16.53
CA PHE A 96 11.65 0.26 17.90
C PHE A 96 12.05 -1.17 18.30
N VAL A 97 13.23 -1.29 18.94
CA VAL A 97 13.69 -2.55 19.52
C VAL A 97 13.07 -2.69 20.92
N ALA A 98 12.14 -3.62 21.06
CA ALA A 98 11.40 -3.92 22.28
C ALA A 98 12.04 -5.04 23.11
N SER A 99 12.94 -5.84 22.54
CA SER A 99 13.64 -6.93 23.25
C SER A 99 14.90 -7.39 22.52
N ASP A 100 15.83 -8.00 23.26
CA ASP A 100 17.07 -8.57 22.71
C ASP A 100 16.84 -9.73 21.72
N ASN A 101 15.69 -10.40 21.80
CA ASN A 101 15.31 -11.52 20.93
C ASN A 101 14.47 -11.10 19.73
N GLN A 102 14.23 -9.79 19.54
CA GLN A 102 13.44 -9.30 18.42
C GLN A 102 14.17 -9.54 17.10
N LYS A 103 13.47 -10.14 16.15
CA LYS A 103 13.93 -10.21 14.76
C LYS A 103 13.66 -8.86 14.09
N LEU A 104 14.70 -8.30 13.48
CA LEU A 104 14.61 -7.04 12.75
C LEU A 104 14.47 -7.32 11.26
N ASP A 105 13.69 -6.48 10.60
CA ASP A 105 13.60 -6.49 9.15
C ASP A 105 14.91 -5.99 8.54
N TRP A 106 15.33 -6.61 7.43
CA TRP A 106 16.43 -6.10 6.63
C TRP A 106 15.92 -4.94 5.76
N CYS A 107 15.59 -3.82 6.41
CA CYS A 107 15.14 -2.62 5.73
C CYS A 107 15.53 -1.35 6.49
N ASP A 108 15.73 -0.28 5.72
CA ASP A 108 15.71 1.08 6.24
C ASP A 108 14.29 1.63 6.08
N ARG A 109 13.85 2.48 7.01
CA ARG A 109 12.53 3.12 6.96
C ARG A 109 12.65 4.63 7.04
N PHE A 110 11.76 5.29 6.32
CA PHE A 110 11.47 6.71 6.47
C PHE A 110 9.96 6.88 6.56
N PHE A 111 9.47 7.59 7.56
CA PHE A 111 8.03 7.74 7.80
C PHE A 111 7.68 9.18 8.11
N LEU A 112 6.57 9.66 7.56
CA LEU A 112 6.07 11.02 7.74
C LEU A 112 4.57 11.01 7.99
N HIS A 113 4.09 11.81 8.93
CA HIS A 113 2.69 12.18 8.97
C HIS A 113 2.42 13.26 7.92
N VAL A 114 1.69 12.88 6.86
CA VAL A 114 1.34 13.83 5.78
C VAL A 114 0.02 14.55 6.02
N ARG A 115 -0.86 14.02 6.87
CA ARG A 115 -2.15 14.63 7.25
C ARG A 115 -2.48 14.32 8.72
N PRO A 116 -3.15 15.25 9.43
CA PRO A 116 -3.53 16.60 8.98
C PRO A 116 -2.30 17.53 8.89
N VAL A 117 -2.42 18.74 8.32
CA VAL A 117 -1.24 19.59 8.02
C VAL A 117 -0.59 20.11 9.29
N GLU A 118 -1.40 20.32 10.32
CA GLU A 118 -1.01 20.80 11.64
C GLU A 118 -0.18 19.77 12.42
N SER A 119 -0.19 18.51 11.97
CA SER A 119 0.62 17.42 12.53
C SER A 119 1.91 17.17 11.75
N ARG A 120 2.26 18.04 10.79
CA ARG A 120 3.55 17.97 10.10
C ARG A 120 4.59 18.72 10.94
N ASP A 121 5.70 18.06 11.24
CA ASP A 121 6.87 18.65 11.92
C ASP A 121 7.64 19.64 11.04
#